data_AF-A0A972Q6A7-F1
#
_entry.id   AF-A0A972Q6A7-F1
#
_cell.length_a   1.000
_cell.length_b   1.000
_cell.length_c   1.000
_cell.angle_alpha   90.00
_cell.angle_beta   90.00
_cell.angle_gamma   90.00
#
_symmetry.space_group_name_H-M   'P 1'
#
loop_
_entity.id
_entity.type
_entity.pdbx_description
1 polymer ?
#
loop_
_entity_poly.entity_id
_entity_poly.type
_entity_poly.pdbx_seq_one_letter_code
_entity_poly.pdbx_strand_id
1 'polypeptide(L)'
;MKKTSIITFVVSVLIVLTGIIYTSQRLKNVTFQEEKFLNNIDSDIEIIEFEINEVRSEYEQFGGGLVKNILKTRLEILNATNNLLQQRRLARKYYININYEGSYGSYGTESEKQELIEQLNDEIEKQKTELIKNQAKSEMYTAGLFKSMLEASVATVNLNIYLLETKKLALKYDLPFFVSTDTTESDIGKYGSGSNESEKGSEFTAFWIKTKTVNIRNGPSKNDSIITTLKQGDKVYLVEKQNDWYKVKVVELDLIGWVFSNLLSDEYVAPQPKFDILNVDTRVTESNDVWWKYAWQFTVKNSDSESIVFSATIEFLDKDGFVIDTDCEYNLYVPGNKEKTFRGYALINIPGATKVAQVSVKTRQ
;
A
#
# COMPACT_ATOMS: atom_id res chain seq x y z
N MET A 1 -27.55 -4.96 -64.55
CA MET A 1 -27.78 -3.82 -63.62
C MET A 1 -28.34 -4.22 -62.25
N LYS A 2 -29.28 -5.19 -62.12
CA LYS A 2 -29.84 -5.56 -60.79
C LYS A 2 -28.84 -6.22 -59.80
N LYS A 3 -27.92 -7.08 -60.26
CA LYS A 3 -26.95 -7.76 -59.38
C LYS A 3 -25.92 -6.82 -58.75
N THR A 4 -25.42 -5.85 -59.51
CA THR A 4 -24.48 -4.84 -59.00
C THR A 4 -25.13 -3.96 -57.92
N SER A 5 -26.40 -3.56 -58.11
CA SER A 5 -27.13 -2.77 -57.10
C SER A 5 -27.37 -3.51 -55.78
N ILE A 6 -27.57 -4.83 -55.81
CA ILE A 6 -27.74 -5.65 -54.59
C ILE A 6 -26.41 -5.80 -53.87
N ILE A 7 -25.31 -6.03 -54.60
CA ILE A 7 -23.97 -6.14 -54.01
C ILE A 7 -23.57 -4.82 -53.34
N THR A 8 -23.80 -3.68 -54.00
CA THR A 8 -23.50 -2.37 -53.41
C THR A 8 -24.32 -2.08 -52.16
N PHE A 9 -25.59 -2.48 -52.12
CA PHE A 9 -26.46 -2.35 -50.95
C PHE A 9 -26.03 -3.27 -49.79
N VAL A 10 -25.67 -4.52 -50.07
CA VAL A 10 -25.17 -5.45 -49.04
C VAL A 10 -23.84 -4.97 -48.45
N VAL A 11 -22.93 -4.48 -49.30
CA VAL A 11 -21.64 -3.94 -48.85
C VAL A 11 -21.81 -2.69 -48.00
N SER A 12 -22.70 -1.76 -48.38
CA SER A 12 -22.95 -0.55 -47.58
C SER A 12 -23.63 -0.86 -46.23
N VAL A 13 -24.57 -1.82 -46.19
CA VAL A 13 -25.16 -2.30 -44.93
C VAL A 13 -24.10 -2.96 -44.03
N LEU A 14 -23.20 -3.76 -44.61
CA LEU A 14 -22.10 -4.38 -43.85
C LEU A 14 -21.16 -3.33 -43.25
N ILE A 15 -20.78 -2.30 -44.02
CA ILE A 15 -19.91 -1.21 -43.56
C ILE A 15 -20.58 -0.45 -42.40
N VAL A 16 -21.87 -0.13 -42.52
CA VAL A 16 -22.62 0.55 -41.44
C VAL A 16 -22.71 -0.32 -40.19
N LEU A 17 -23.00 -1.62 -40.33
CA LEU A 17 -23.05 -2.57 -39.21
C LEU A 17 -21.70 -2.71 -38.50
N THR A 18 -20.61 -2.86 -39.26
CA THR A 18 -19.26 -2.91 -38.69
C THR A 18 -18.87 -1.61 -37.98
N GLY A 19 -19.26 -0.45 -38.52
CA GLY A 19 -19.06 0.85 -37.89
C GLY A 19 -19.85 1.01 -36.58
N ILE A 20 -21.09 0.52 -36.51
CA ILE A 20 -21.90 0.51 -35.28
C ILE A 20 -21.29 -0.43 -34.23
N ILE A 21 -20.84 -1.62 -34.64
CA ILE A 21 -20.17 -2.57 -33.74
C ILE A 21 -18.88 -1.95 -33.18
N TYR A 22 -18.04 -1.37 -34.04
CA TYR A 22 -16.79 -0.73 -33.63
C TYR A 22 -17.02 0.44 -32.66
N THR A 23 -17.98 1.32 -32.95
CA THR A 23 -18.31 2.44 -32.06
C THR A 23 -18.89 1.96 -30.73
N SER A 24 -19.75 0.95 -30.72
CA SER A 24 -20.30 0.35 -29.49
C SER A 24 -19.23 -0.30 -28.61
N GLN A 25 -18.26 -1.01 -29.21
CA GLN A 25 -17.14 -1.61 -28.49
C GLN A 25 -16.24 -0.54 -27.87
N ARG A 26 -15.95 0.53 -28.63
CA ARG A 26 -15.18 1.67 -28.12
C ARG A 26 -15.89 2.34 -26.93
N LEU A 27 -17.20 2.59 -27.04
CA LEU A 27 -18.00 3.17 -25.96
C LEU A 27 -17.95 2.29 -24.70
N LYS A 28 -18.11 0.98 -24.82
CA LYS A 28 -18.02 0.05 -23.68
C LYS A 28 -16.65 0.02 -23.02
N ASN A 29 -15.56 0.02 -23.81
CA ASN A 29 -14.22 0.09 -23.26
C ASN A 29 -13.99 1.40 -22.49
N VAL A 30 -14.52 2.53 -22.98
CA VAL A 30 -14.48 3.81 -22.26
C VAL A 30 -15.25 3.72 -20.94
N THR A 31 -16.47 3.19 -20.96
CA THR A 31 -17.28 3.01 -19.73
C THR A 31 -16.61 2.08 -18.72
N PHE A 32 -15.96 1.00 -19.16
CA PHE A 32 -15.20 0.10 -18.29
C PHE A 32 -14.03 0.82 -17.61
N GLN A 33 -13.26 1.60 -18.37
CA GLN A 33 -12.15 2.38 -17.80
C GLN A 33 -12.64 3.45 -16.81
N GLU A 34 -13.80 4.05 -17.07
CA GLU A 34 -14.45 4.99 -16.15
C GLU A 34 -14.90 4.33 -14.85
N GLU A 35 -15.53 3.15 -14.92
CA GLU A 35 -15.94 2.39 -13.74
C GLU A 35 -14.72 1.98 -12.89
N LYS A 36 -13.65 1.50 -13.54
CA LYS A 36 -12.39 1.14 -12.86
C LYS A 36 -11.75 2.36 -12.18
N PHE A 37 -11.71 3.51 -12.85
CA PHE A 37 -11.23 4.75 -12.26
C PHE A 37 -12.01 5.13 -10.99
N LEU A 38 -13.35 5.08 -11.05
CA LEU A 38 -14.21 5.47 -9.93
C LEU A 38 -14.03 4.55 -8.72
N ASN A 39 -13.94 3.23 -8.94
CA ASN A 39 -13.69 2.29 -7.86
C ASN A 39 -12.31 2.52 -7.20
N ASN A 40 -11.28 2.80 -8.00
CA ASN A 40 -9.94 3.04 -7.48
C ASN A 40 -9.89 4.30 -6.61
N ILE A 41 -10.48 5.41 -7.09
CA ILE A 41 -10.50 6.66 -6.32
C ILE A 41 -11.39 6.57 -5.09
N ASP A 42 -12.50 5.82 -5.14
CA ASP A 42 -13.33 5.56 -3.96
C ASP A 42 -12.56 4.78 -2.88
N SER A 43 -11.77 3.77 -3.28
CA SER A 43 -10.92 3.02 -2.35
C SER A 43 -9.84 3.91 -1.72
N ASP A 44 -9.17 4.75 -2.51
CA ASP A 44 -8.14 5.65 -1.97
C ASP A 44 -8.73 6.74 -1.06
N ILE A 45 -9.94 7.24 -1.34
CA ILE A 45 -10.68 8.15 -0.44
C ILE A 45 -10.96 7.48 0.89
N GLU A 46 -11.44 6.24 0.90
CA GLU A 46 -11.75 5.51 2.14
C GLU A 46 -10.50 5.33 3.01
N ILE A 47 -9.34 5.10 2.40
CA ILE A 47 -8.04 5.03 3.10
C ILE A 47 -7.73 6.37 3.77
N ILE A 48 -7.78 7.47 3.01
CA ILE A 48 -7.48 8.80 3.54
C ILE A 48 -8.47 9.19 4.65
N GLU A 49 -9.75 8.87 4.51
CA GLU A 49 -10.75 9.13 5.56
C GLU A 49 -10.47 8.35 6.84
N PHE A 50 -10.02 7.10 6.73
CA PHE A 50 -9.56 6.32 7.87
C PHE A 50 -8.35 6.98 8.55
N GLU A 51 -7.32 7.33 7.78
CA GLU A 51 -6.11 7.97 8.30
C GLU A 51 -6.39 9.31 8.98
N ILE A 52 -7.30 10.11 8.43
CA ILE A 52 -7.76 11.36 9.06
C ILE A 52 -8.29 11.09 10.46
N ASN A 53 -9.05 10.00 10.66
CA ASN A 53 -9.62 9.66 11.95
C ASN A 53 -8.55 9.18 12.94
N GLU A 54 -7.61 8.34 12.49
CA GLU A 54 -6.47 7.91 13.31
C GLU A 54 -5.63 9.09 13.77
N VAL A 55 -5.21 9.96 12.84
CA VAL A 55 -4.41 11.15 13.14
C VAL A 55 -5.14 12.12 14.05
N ARG A 56 -6.46 12.27 13.88
CA ARG A 56 -7.27 13.10 14.75
C ARG A 56 -7.29 12.53 16.17
N SER A 57 -7.46 11.22 16.33
CA SER A 57 -7.42 10.57 17.63
C SER A 57 -6.06 10.74 18.31
N GLU A 58 -4.97 10.56 17.56
CA GLU A 58 -3.60 10.77 18.05
C GLU A 58 -3.37 12.24 18.47
N TYR A 59 -3.79 13.20 17.63
CA TYR A 59 -3.67 14.64 17.88
C TYR A 59 -4.33 15.09 19.19
N GLU A 60 -5.47 14.48 19.55
CA GLU A 60 -6.21 14.78 20.77
C GLU A 60 -5.48 14.32 22.05
N GLN A 61 -4.57 13.35 21.95
CA GLN A 61 -3.79 12.84 23.09
C GLN A 61 -2.70 13.82 23.55
N PHE A 62 -2.29 14.76 22.69
CA PHE A 62 -1.22 15.71 23.00
C PHE A 62 -1.79 17.07 23.46
N GLY A 63 -1.21 17.65 24.50
CA GLY A 63 -1.60 18.97 25.01
C GLY A 63 -1.09 20.15 24.16
N GLY A 64 0.05 19.98 23.46
CA GLY A 64 0.75 21.04 22.73
C GLY A 64 2.12 20.58 22.21
N GLY A 65 2.93 21.51 21.68
CA GLY A 65 4.32 21.25 21.31
C GLY A 65 4.53 20.76 19.88
N LEU A 66 5.77 20.34 19.59
CA LEU A 66 6.22 20.00 18.23
C LEU A 66 5.42 18.84 17.63
N VAL A 67 5.26 17.72 18.36
CA VAL A 67 4.50 16.54 17.88
C VAL A 67 3.06 16.92 17.53
N LYS A 68 2.38 17.70 18.39
CA LYS A 68 1.02 18.16 18.12
C LYS A 68 0.93 19.04 16.87
N ASN A 69 1.91 19.92 16.66
CA ASN A 69 1.98 20.75 15.44
C ASN A 69 2.21 19.90 14.19
N ILE A 70 3.08 18.89 14.24
CA ILE A 70 3.31 17.94 13.14
C ILE A 70 2.02 17.17 12.81
N LEU A 71 1.33 16.65 13.82
CA LEU A 71 0.04 15.96 13.65
C LEU A 71 -1.04 16.87 13.07
N LYS A 72 -1.07 18.15 13.48
CA LYS A 72 -1.94 19.16 12.88
C LYS A 72 -1.65 19.35 11.39
N THR A 73 -0.38 19.52 11.01
CA THR A 73 0.04 19.65 9.62
C THR A 73 -0.35 18.42 8.79
N ARG A 74 -0.11 17.22 9.33
CA ARG A 74 -0.54 15.96 8.70
C ARG A 74 -2.05 15.91 8.50
N LEU A 75 -2.84 16.30 9.50
CA LEU A 75 -4.29 16.35 9.41
C LEU A 75 -4.75 17.34 8.33
N GLU A 76 -4.11 18.51 8.21
CA GLU A 76 -4.39 19.49 7.16
C GLU A 76 -4.09 18.94 5.76
N ILE A 77 -2.95 18.27 5.58
CA ILE A 77 -2.56 17.62 4.31
C ILE A 77 -3.56 16.53 3.92
N LEU A 78 -3.93 15.65 4.85
CA LEU A 78 -4.87 14.57 4.59
C LEU A 78 -6.26 15.10 4.22
N ASN A 79 -6.76 16.11 4.94
CA ASN A 79 -8.04 16.74 4.61
C ASN A 79 -8.00 17.42 3.23
N ALA A 80 -6.92 18.12 2.90
CA ALA A 80 -6.75 18.73 1.58
C ALA A 80 -6.72 17.66 0.47
N THR A 81 -5.99 16.56 0.70
CA THR A 81 -5.91 15.43 -0.22
C THR A 81 -7.29 14.78 -0.42
N ASN A 82 -8.03 14.53 0.66
CA ASN A 82 -9.39 13.99 0.58
C ASN A 82 -10.29 14.90 -0.27
N ASN A 83 -10.27 16.22 -0.03
CA ASN A 83 -11.09 17.17 -0.78
C ASN A 83 -10.77 17.16 -2.28
N LEU A 84 -9.50 17.03 -2.66
CA LEU A 84 -9.09 16.93 -4.07
C LEU A 84 -9.52 15.61 -4.71
N LEU A 85 -9.34 14.49 -4.02
CA LEU A 85 -9.83 13.18 -4.50
C LEU A 85 -11.34 13.18 -4.67
N GLN A 86 -12.07 13.72 -3.70
CA GLN A 86 -13.53 13.89 -3.74
C GLN A 86 -13.97 14.75 -4.93
N GLN A 87 -13.30 15.89 -5.13
CA GLN A 87 -13.56 16.75 -6.29
C GLN A 87 -13.32 16.01 -7.61
N ARG A 88 -12.20 15.31 -7.73
CA ARG A 88 -11.82 14.57 -8.94
C ARG A 88 -12.74 13.39 -9.22
N ARG A 89 -13.16 12.68 -8.17
CA ARG A 89 -14.17 11.61 -8.26
C ARG A 89 -15.48 12.16 -8.81
N LEU A 90 -16.00 13.25 -8.22
CA LEU A 90 -17.24 13.87 -8.68
C LEU A 90 -17.11 14.39 -10.11
N ALA A 91 -15.98 15.00 -10.44
CA ALA A 91 -15.70 15.48 -11.78
C ALA A 91 -15.75 14.35 -12.80
N ARG A 92 -15.07 13.22 -12.53
CA ARG A 92 -15.11 12.04 -13.40
C ARG A 92 -16.51 11.45 -13.50
N LYS A 93 -17.23 11.31 -12.37
CA LYS A 93 -18.58 10.74 -12.30
C LYS A 93 -19.60 11.54 -13.11
N TYR A 94 -19.47 12.86 -13.13
CA TYR A 94 -20.37 13.76 -13.85
C TYR A 94 -19.78 14.27 -15.18
N TYR A 95 -18.71 13.64 -15.67
CA TYR A 95 -18.04 13.98 -16.93
C TYR A 95 -17.62 15.46 -17.03
N ILE A 96 -17.31 16.08 -15.89
CA ILE A 96 -16.78 17.44 -15.81
C ILE A 96 -15.27 17.36 -16.03
N ASN A 97 -14.79 18.05 -17.07
CA ASN A 97 -13.36 18.16 -17.30
C ASN A 97 -12.76 19.23 -16.37
N ILE A 98 -11.88 18.82 -15.46
CA ILE A 98 -11.10 19.71 -14.62
C ILE A 98 -9.66 19.65 -15.10
N ASN A 99 -9.17 20.80 -15.56
CA ASN A 99 -7.77 21.01 -15.92
C ASN A 99 -7.13 21.90 -14.85
N TYR A 100 -6.09 21.40 -14.20
CA TYR A 100 -5.31 22.20 -13.25
C TYR A 100 -4.15 22.88 -13.99
N GLU A 101 -4.25 24.19 -14.22
CA GLU A 101 -3.17 24.97 -14.81
C GLU A 101 -1.95 24.97 -13.88
N GLY A 102 -0.75 24.70 -14.43
CA GLY A 102 0.49 24.66 -13.66
C GLY A 102 0.68 23.42 -12.76
N SER A 103 -0.25 22.46 -12.80
CA SER A 103 -0.18 21.21 -12.02
C SER A 103 -0.23 19.93 -12.86
N TYR A 104 -0.10 20.05 -14.17
CA TYR A 104 0.45 18.94 -14.95
C TYR A 104 1.84 18.67 -14.40
N GLY A 105 1.98 17.50 -13.78
CA GLY A 105 3.28 16.95 -13.46
C GLY A 105 4.20 17.08 -14.67
N SER A 106 5.46 17.36 -14.40
CA SER A 106 6.56 17.43 -15.36
C SER A 106 6.85 16.04 -15.97
N TYR A 107 5.84 15.34 -16.47
CA TYR A 107 5.96 14.06 -17.17
C TYR A 107 5.31 14.22 -18.55
N GLY A 108 6.05 13.87 -19.59
CA GLY A 108 5.63 14.00 -20.99
C GLY A 108 4.74 12.83 -21.46
N THR A 109 4.79 11.68 -20.79
CA THR A 109 4.08 10.45 -21.19
C THR A 109 3.50 9.67 -20.01
N GLU A 110 2.52 8.80 -20.28
CA GLU A 110 1.97 7.87 -19.28
C GLU A 110 3.03 6.90 -18.75
N SER A 111 4.03 6.53 -19.57
CA SER A 111 5.14 5.67 -19.12
C SER A 111 5.99 6.35 -18.05
N GLU A 112 6.32 7.62 -18.26
CA GLU A 112 7.08 8.43 -17.29
C GLU A 112 6.29 8.65 -15.99
N LYS A 113 4.97 8.81 -16.08
CA LYS A 113 4.08 8.86 -14.90
C LYS A 113 4.20 7.58 -14.07
N GLN A 114 4.15 6.41 -14.71
CA GLN A 114 4.27 5.14 -13.99
C GLN A 114 5.66 4.97 -13.37
N GLU A 115 6.73 5.38 -14.05
CA GLU A 115 8.09 5.36 -13.51
C GLU A 115 8.23 6.25 -12.26
N LEU A 116 7.66 7.46 -12.29
CA LEU A 116 7.65 8.36 -11.13
C LEU A 116 6.85 7.78 -9.95
N ILE A 117 5.73 7.11 -10.22
CA ILE A 117 4.93 6.44 -9.18
C ILE A 117 5.76 5.32 -8.54
N GLU A 118 6.50 4.54 -9.33
CA GLU A 118 7.35 3.47 -8.82
C GLU A 118 8.50 4.01 -7.97
N GLN A 119 9.18 5.07 -8.43
CA GLN A 119 10.22 5.75 -7.64
C GLN A 119 9.69 6.25 -6.29
N LEU A 120 8.47 6.80 -6.27
CA LEU A 120 7.83 7.22 -5.02
C LEU A 120 7.50 6.03 -4.12
N ASN A 121 7.06 4.89 -4.67
CA ASN A 121 6.82 3.68 -3.88
C ASN A 121 8.12 3.20 -3.20
N ASP A 122 9.22 3.12 -3.95
CA ASP A 122 10.53 2.74 -3.41
C ASP A 122 10.98 3.68 -2.28
N GLU A 123 10.78 4.99 -2.47
CA GLU A 123 11.13 5.99 -1.47
C GLU A 123 10.26 5.88 -0.20
N ILE A 124 8.95 5.68 -0.37
CA ILE A 124 8.00 5.46 0.73
C ILE A 124 8.43 4.23 1.54
N GLU A 125 8.75 3.11 0.90
CA GLU A 125 9.14 1.88 1.60
C GLU A 125 10.47 2.03 2.35
N LYS A 126 11.41 2.78 1.77
CA LYS A 126 12.65 3.16 2.48
C LYS A 126 12.36 4.00 3.73
N GLN A 127 11.49 5.01 3.64
CA GLN A 127 11.14 5.85 4.78
C GLN A 127 10.33 5.09 5.85
N LYS A 128 9.42 4.18 5.46
CA LYS A 128 8.72 3.30 6.40
C LYS A 128 9.69 2.42 7.18
N THR A 129 10.71 1.88 6.51
CA THR A 129 11.77 1.11 7.16
C THR A 129 12.50 1.96 8.21
N GLU A 130 12.79 3.23 7.92
CA GLU A 130 13.41 4.16 8.87
C GLU A 130 12.47 4.56 10.01
N LEU A 131 11.20 4.82 9.73
CA LEU A 131 10.17 5.13 10.72
C LEU A 131 10.13 4.06 11.81
N ILE A 132 10.13 2.80 11.38
CA ILE A 132 10.04 1.67 12.30
C ILE A 132 11.32 1.52 13.14
N LYS A 133 12.51 1.78 12.55
CA LYS A 133 13.76 1.86 13.32
C LYS A 133 13.69 2.96 14.39
N ASN A 134 13.15 4.13 14.05
CA ASN A 134 13.03 5.27 14.97
C ASN A 134 11.97 5.03 16.06
N GLN A 135 10.83 4.43 15.72
CA GLN A 135 9.83 3.97 16.69
C GLN A 135 10.43 2.96 17.65
N ALA A 136 11.16 1.99 17.09
CA ALA A 136 11.82 0.99 17.88
C ALA A 136 12.83 1.57 18.88
N LYS A 137 13.61 2.57 18.44
CA LYS A 137 14.52 3.27 19.33
C LYS A 137 13.76 4.10 20.38
N SER A 138 12.66 4.75 20.00
CA SER A 138 11.80 5.52 20.90
C SER A 138 11.23 4.68 22.03
N GLU A 139 10.75 3.47 21.73
CA GLU A 139 10.17 2.54 22.71
C GLU A 139 11.16 2.05 23.78
N MET A 140 12.47 2.16 23.53
CA MET A 140 13.49 1.82 24.54
C MET A 140 13.47 2.78 25.74
N TYR A 141 12.85 3.95 25.59
CA TYR A 141 12.81 4.99 26.61
C TYR A 141 11.36 5.23 27.05
N THR A 142 11.13 5.28 28.35
CA THR A 142 9.78 5.43 28.93
C THR A 142 9.37 6.87 29.14
N ALA A 143 10.34 7.78 29.33
CA ALA A 143 10.11 9.21 29.57
C ALA A 143 11.40 10.02 29.36
N GLY A 144 11.28 11.35 29.41
CA GLY A 144 12.41 12.29 29.39
C GLY A 144 12.64 12.94 28.03
N LEU A 145 13.59 13.88 27.98
CA LEU A 145 13.86 14.70 26.79
C LEU A 145 14.23 13.84 25.57
N PHE A 146 15.04 12.80 25.77
CA PHE A 146 15.45 11.91 24.68
C PHE A 146 14.28 11.13 24.07
N LYS A 147 13.36 10.64 24.90
CA LYS A 147 12.11 10.01 24.45
C LYS A 147 11.29 10.99 23.61
N SER A 148 11.08 12.21 24.10
CA SER A 148 10.34 13.23 23.38
C SER A 148 11.01 13.64 22.06
N MET A 149 12.35 13.67 21.99
CA MET A 149 13.08 13.91 20.75
C MET A 149 12.91 12.78 19.73
N LEU A 150 12.94 11.51 20.18
CA LEU A 150 12.70 10.36 19.31
C LEU A 150 11.25 10.30 18.83
N GLU A 151 10.27 10.62 19.67
CA GLU A 151 8.87 10.74 19.26
C GLU A 151 8.67 11.87 18.23
N ALA A 152 9.35 13.00 18.40
CA ALA A 152 9.34 14.07 17.40
C ALA A 152 9.97 13.61 16.07
N SER A 153 11.07 12.84 16.12
CA SER A 153 11.68 12.24 14.94
C SER A 153 10.72 11.26 14.25
N VAL A 154 10.06 10.38 15.00
CA VAL A 154 9.02 9.47 14.50
C VAL A 154 7.91 10.25 13.81
N ALA A 155 7.35 11.27 14.47
CA ALA A 155 6.30 12.10 13.89
C ALA A 155 6.76 12.80 12.60
N THR A 156 8.01 13.26 12.55
CA THR A 156 8.59 13.94 11.38
C THR A 156 8.77 12.99 10.20
N VAL A 157 9.37 11.81 10.42
CA VAL A 157 9.50 10.79 9.36
C VAL A 157 8.13 10.36 8.87
N ASN A 158 7.17 10.19 9.78
CA ASN A 158 5.81 9.85 9.40
C ASN A 158 5.19 10.93 8.51
N LEU A 159 5.31 12.21 8.88
CA LEU A 159 4.85 13.33 8.05
C LEU A 159 5.46 13.30 6.63
N ASN A 160 6.76 12.99 6.51
CA ASN A 160 7.41 12.89 5.21
C ASN A 160 6.84 11.75 4.35
N ILE A 161 6.53 10.60 4.95
CA ILE A 161 5.84 9.49 4.27
C ILE A 161 4.50 9.96 3.71
N TYR A 162 3.70 10.68 4.50
CA TYR A 162 2.43 11.22 4.04
C TYR A 162 2.56 12.20 2.89
N LEU A 163 3.60 13.03 2.89
CA LEU A 163 3.86 13.93 1.76
C LEU A 163 4.15 13.16 0.46
N LEU A 164 4.94 12.09 0.55
CA LEU A 164 5.22 11.22 -0.60
C LEU A 164 3.96 10.47 -1.07
N GLU A 165 3.12 9.98 -0.15
CA GLU A 165 1.86 9.33 -0.47
C GLU A 165 0.87 10.29 -1.14
N THR A 166 0.73 11.52 -0.62
CA THR A 166 -0.06 12.58 -1.26
C THR A 166 0.47 12.90 -2.65
N LYS A 167 1.80 13.00 -2.83
CA LYS A 167 2.41 13.22 -4.15
C LYS A 167 2.13 12.08 -5.12
N LYS A 168 2.17 10.82 -4.64
CA LYS A 168 1.81 9.63 -5.42
C LYS A 168 0.34 9.67 -5.85
N LEU A 169 -0.58 9.97 -4.93
CA LEU A 169 -2.02 10.10 -5.25
C LEU A 169 -2.25 11.25 -6.23
N ALA A 170 -1.52 12.36 -6.07
CA ALA A 170 -1.61 13.49 -6.97
C ALA A 170 -1.19 13.11 -8.40
N LEU A 171 -0.08 12.38 -8.56
CA LEU A 171 0.31 11.82 -9.86
C LEU A 171 -0.73 10.83 -10.38
N LYS A 172 -1.16 9.86 -9.56
CA LYS A 172 -2.13 8.80 -9.93
C LYS A 172 -3.40 9.39 -10.56
N TYR A 173 -3.93 10.46 -9.97
CA TYR A 173 -5.21 11.06 -10.37
C TYR A 173 -5.09 12.39 -11.12
N ASP A 174 -3.88 12.81 -11.50
CA ASP A 174 -3.59 14.11 -12.11
C ASP A 174 -4.19 15.28 -11.32
N LEU A 175 -4.00 15.22 -10.00
CA LEU A 175 -4.37 16.28 -9.07
C LEU A 175 -3.19 17.24 -8.89
N PRO A 176 -3.49 18.50 -8.52
CA PRO A 176 -2.45 19.42 -8.13
C PRO A 176 -1.81 19.02 -6.80
N PHE A 177 -0.51 19.23 -6.70
CA PHE A 177 0.25 19.06 -5.47
C PHE A 177 0.62 20.44 -4.91
N PHE A 178 -0.04 20.85 -3.83
CA PHE A 178 0.10 22.19 -3.26
C PHE A 178 1.09 22.29 -2.10
N VAL A 179 1.80 21.20 -1.79
CA VAL A 179 2.80 21.23 -0.72
C VAL A 179 4.16 21.54 -1.34
N SER A 180 4.67 22.75 -1.11
CA SER A 180 6.03 23.10 -1.52
C SER A 180 7.04 22.34 -0.64
N THR A 181 7.91 21.55 -1.26
CA THR A 181 9.10 20.98 -0.62
C THR A 181 10.29 21.94 -0.71
N ASP A 182 10.08 23.26 -0.65
CA ASP A 182 11.18 24.25 -0.56
C ASP A 182 11.99 24.16 0.76
N THR A 183 11.83 23.09 1.53
CA THR A 183 12.91 22.57 2.36
C THR A 183 13.74 21.62 1.52
N THR A 184 14.82 22.14 0.94
CA THR A 184 15.96 21.33 0.53
C THR A 184 16.28 20.31 1.64
N GLU A 185 16.69 19.10 1.27
CA GLU A 185 17.14 18.01 2.15
C GLU A 185 18.18 18.45 3.21
N SER A 186 18.70 19.67 3.14
CA SER A 186 19.65 20.28 4.07
C SER A 186 19.06 20.89 5.35
N ASP A 187 17.76 21.22 5.40
CA ASP A 187 17.28 22.16 6.44
C ASP A 187 16.52 21.50 7.61
N ILE A 188 16.16 20.22 7.49
CA ILE A 188 15.56 19.44 8.60
C ILE A 188 16.65 18.64 9.35
N GLY A 189 17.81 18.41 8.73
CA GLY A 189 18.96 17.72 9.33
C GLY A 189 19.81 18.55 10.31
N LYS A 190 19.44 19.80 10.61
CA LYS A 190 20.30 20.77 11.31
C LYS A 190 19.77 21.32 12.64
N TYR A 191 18.84 20.61 13.28
CA TYR A 191 18.41 20.88 14.67
C TYR A 191 18.55 19.64 15.56
N GLY A 192 19.73 19.03 15.54
CA GLY A 192 20.09 17.89 16.41
C GLY A 192 21.58 17.84 16.77
N SER A 193 22.29 18.98 16.79
CA SER A 193 23.71 19.02 17.14
C SER A 193 23.99 20.05 18.25
N GLY A 194 24.31 19.52 19.42
CA GLY A 194 24.63 20.23 20.67
C GLY A 194 23.62 19.83 21.75
N SER A 195 23.93 19.06 22.79
CA SER A 195 25.11 19.09 23.65
C SER A 195 25.49 17.72 24.22
N ASN A 196 26.79 17.52 24.45
CA ASN A 196 27.30 16.50 25.36
C ASN A 196 26.73 16.74 26.76
N GLU A 197 25.89 15.83 27.23
CA GLU A 197 25.73 15.59 28.66
C GLU A 197 25.51 14.10 28.88
N SER A 198 26.40 13.55 29.70
CA SER A 198 26.53 12.16 30.03
C SER A 198 25.41 11.72 30.97
N GLU A 199 24.36 11.12 30.43
CA GLU A 199 23.54 10.15 31.16
C GLU A 199 23.72 8.78 30.50
N LYS A 200 24.38 7.90 31.24
CA LYS A 200 24.76 6.54 30.83
C LYS A 200 23.52 5.63 30.90
N GLY A 201 22.54 5.86 30.03
CA GLY A 201 21.51 4.88 29.71
C GLY A 201 22.13 3.82 28.80
N SER A 202 22.08 2.55 29.21
CA SER A 202 22.63 1.43 28.42
C SER A 202 21.99 1.39 27.03
N GLU A 203 22.79 1.65 26.00
CA GLU A 203 22.39 1.52 24.60
C GLU A 203 22.14 0.04 24.28
N PHE A 204 20.87 -0.37 24.27
CA PHE A 204 20.50 -1.72 23.84
C PHE A 204 20.49 -1.78 22.31
N THR A 205 21.30 -2.65 21.71
CA THR A 205 21.25 -2.90 20.26
C THR A 205 20.01 -3.71 19.91
N ALA A 206 19.13 -3.18 19.06
CA ALA A 206 17.94 -3.89 18.58
C ALA A 206 18.24 -4.78 17.37
N PHE A 207 17.50 -5.88 17.26
CA PHE A 207 17.46 -6.77 16.10
C PHE A 207 16.02 -7.17 15.81
N TRP A 208 15.75 -7.59 14.57
CA TRP A 208 14.49 -8.15 14.12
C TRP A 208 14.64 -9.60 13.69
N ILE A 209 13.61 -10.39 13.91
CA ILE A 209 13.57 -11.76 13.40
C ILE A 209 13.47 -11.75 11.87
N LYS A 210 14.45 -12.36 11.21
CA LYS A 210 14.57 -12.41 9.75
C LYS A 210 13.71 -13.48 9.09
N THR A 211 13.48 -14.61 9.77
CA THR A 211 12.79 -15.78 9.20
C THR A 211 11.37 -15.92 9.72
N LYS A 212 10.49 -16.60 8.97
CA LYS A 212 9.07 -16.78 9.30
C LYS A 212 8.81 -17.13 10.78
N THR A 213 9.60 -18.04 11.33
CA THR A 213 9.62 -18.38 12.75
C THR A 213 11.04 -18.65 13.23
N VAL A 214 11.31 -18.34 14.50
CA VAL A 214 12.60 -18.56 15.17
C VAL A 214 12.37 -19.06 16.58
N ASN A 215 13.16 -20.04 16.99
CA ASN A 215 13.13 -20.57 18.36
C ASN A 215 14.05 -19.75 19.27
N ILE A 216 13.52 -19.30 20.40
CA ILE A 216 14.29 -18.75 21.51
C ILE A 216 14.56 -19.86 22.51
N ARG A 217 15.83 -20.07 22.85
CA ARG A 217 16.30 -21.22 23.63
C ARG A 217 16.87 -20.81 24.98
N ASN A 218 16.96 -21.76 25.89
CA ASN A 218 17.51 -21.53 27.24
C ASN A 218 19.04 -21.44 27.27
N GLY A 219 19.72 -21.79 26.18
CA GLY A 219 21.17 -21.68 26.07
C GLY A 219 21.64 -21.52 24.61
N PRO A 220 22.94 -21.21 24.41
CA PRO A 220 23.55 -20.93 23.11
C PRO A 220 23.85 -22.23 22.32
N SER A 221 22.89 -23.15 22.22
CA SER A 221 23.04 -24.41 21.49
C SER A 221 21.73 -24.85 20.82
N LYS A 222 21.87 -25.58 19.71
CA LYS A 222 20.73 -26.22 19.02
C LYS A 222 20.05 -27.29 19.89
N ASN A 223 20.75 -27.81 20.89
CA ASN A 223 20.26 -28.86 21.79
C ASN A 223 19.59 -28.31 23.05
N ASP A 224 19.74 -27.01 23.35
CA ASP A 224 19.08 -26.40 24.50
C ASP A 224 17.57 -26.31 24.29
N SER A 225 16.82 -26.42 25.39
CA SER A 225 15.36 -26.39 25.35
C SER A 225 14.83 -25.08 24.74
N ILE A 226 13.75 -25.20 23.96
CA ILE A 226 13.04 -24.05 23.40
C ILE A 226 12.16 -23.48 24.51
N ILE A 227 12.27 -22.17 24.77
CA ILE A 227 11.46 -21.45 25.75
C ILE A 227 10.25 -20.81 25.07
N THR A 228 10.45 -20.21 23.89
CA THR A 228 9.38 -19.62 23.08
C THR A 228 9.75 -19.60 21.60
N THR A 229 8.80 -19.20 20.76
CA THR A 229 9.00 -18.97 19.33
C THR A 229 8.59 -17.55 18.98
N LEU A 230 9.45 -16.86 18.24
CA LEU A 230 9.18 -15.54 17.68
C LEU A 230 8.92 -15.67 16.17
N LYS A 231 8.18 -14.73 15.61
CA LYS A 231 7.84 -14.65 14.18
C LYS A 231 8.71 -13.61 13.48
N GLN A 232 8.74 -13.69 12.15
CA GLN A 232 9.37 -12.65 11.33
C GLN A 232 8.88 -11.26 11.75
N GLY A 233 9.80 -10.32 11.87
CA GLY A 233 9.52 -8.96 12.30
C GLY A 233 9.40 -8.75 13.81
N ASP A 234 9.33 -9.80 14.63
CA ASP A 234 9.39 -9.64 16.08
C ASP A 234 10.72 -8.98 16.47
N LYS A 235 10.63 -8.03 17.40
CA LYS A 235 11.75 -7.21 17.83
C LYS A 235 12.38 -7.76 19.10
N VAL A 236 13.71 -7.81 19.11
CA VAL A 236 14.49 -8.29 20.25
C VAL A 236 15.66 -7.36 20.55
N TYR A 237 16.06 -7.31 21.81
CA TYR A 237 17.16 -6.45 22.27
C TYR A 237 18.35 -7.29 22.69
N LEU A 238 19.52 -6.99 22.16
CA LEU A 238 20.74 -7.69 22.51
C LEU A 238 21.11 -7.46 23.97
N VAL A 239 21.35 -8.56 24.68
CA VAL A 239 21.86 -8.59 26.05
C VAL A 239 23.33 -9.02 26.05
N GLU A 240 23.67 -10.05 25.26
CA GLU A 240 25.02 -10.65 25.25
C GLU A 240 25.27 -11.38 23.93
N LYS A 241 26.53 -11.45 23.49
CA LYS A 241 26.96 -12.26 22.34
C LYS A 241 27.87 -13.40 22.80
N GLN A 242 27.58 -14.62 22.38
CA GLN A 242 28.43 -15.79 22.61
C GLN A 242 28.53 -16.60 21.31
N ASN A 243 29.68 -16.50 20.63
CA ASN A 243 29.89 -17.08 19.29
C ASN A 243 28.74 -16.66 18.34
N ASP A 244 28.11 -17.62 17.67
CA ASP A 244 26.99 -17.41 16.75
C ASP A 244 25.62 -17.30 17.46
N TRP A 245 25.61 -17.19 18.79
CA TRP A 245 24.38 -17.09 19.57
C TRP A 245 24.30 -15.76 20.30
N TYR A 246 23.18 -15.09 20.15
CA TYR A 246 22.89 -13.85 20.83
C TYR A 246 21.88 -14.12 21.94
N LYS A 247 22.20 -13.67 23.15
CA LYS A 247 21.23 -13.57 24.24
C LYS A 247 20.44 -12.31 24.04
N VAL A 248 19.12 -12.43 24.00
CA VAL A 248 18.22 -11.33 23.68
C VAL A 248 17.10 -11.22 24.70
N LYS A 249 16.64 -9.99 24.93
CA LYS A 249 15.43 -9.68 25.69
C LYS A 249 14.27 -9.44 24.72
N VAL A 250 13.16 -10.11 24.96
CA VAL A 250 11.86 -9.89 24.30
C VAL A 250 11.01 -9.08 25.26
N VAL A 251 10.83 -7.79 24.98
CA VAL A 251 10.17 -6.87 25.93
C VAL A 251 8.70 -7.21 26.10
N GLU A 252 7.98 -7.52 25.02
CA GLU A 252 6.55 -7.85 25.06
C GLU A 252 6.23 -9.08 25.93
N LEU A 253 7.18 -10.01 26.05
CA LEU A 253 7.03 -11.23 26.84
C LEU A 253 7.77 -11.17 28.19
N ASP A 254 8.45 -10.05 28.47
CA ASP A 254 9.46 -9.89 29.54
C ASP A 254 10.38 -11.12 29.71
N LEU A 255 10.88 -11.62 28.58
CA LEU A 255 11.60 -12.89 28.49
C LEU A 255 13.03 -12.67 28.00
N ILE A 256 13.99 -13.43 28.55
CA ILE A 256 15.37 -13.46 28.08
C ILE A 256 15.70 -14.87 27.60
N GLY A 257 16.32 -14.99 26.43
CA GLY A 257 16.76 -16.28 25.90
C GLY A 257 17.79 -16.13 24.79
N TRP A 258 18.16 -17.25 24.17
CA TRP A 258 19.22 -17.33 23.17
C TRP A 258 18.66 -17.61 21.78
N VAL A 259 19.21 -16.92 20.79
CA VAL A 259 18.83 -17.04 19.39
C VAL A 259 20.08 -17.10 18.52
N PHE A 260 20.02 -17.90 17.45
CA PHE A 260 21.12 -17.99 16.48
C PHE A 260 21.19 -16.69 15.68
N SER A 261 22.35 -16.03 15.67
CA SER A 261 22.53 -14.67 15.16
C SER A 261 22.16 -14.52 13.69
N ASN A 262 22.37 -15.55 12.86
CA ASN A 262 22.01 -15.52 11.43
C ASN A 262 20.49 -15.49 11.16
N LEU A 263 19.67 -15.69 12.19
CA LEU A 263 18.22 -15.55 12.13
C LEU A 263 17.75 -14.15 12.52
N LEU A 264 18.69 -13.28 12.89
CA LEU A 264 18.46 -11.89 13.20
C LEU A 264 18.88 -11.00 12.04
N SER A 265 18.21 -9.86 11.95
CA SER A 265 18.53 -8.75 11.07
C SER A 265 18.75 -7.52 11.94
N ASP A 266 19.83 -6.80 11.69
CA ASP A 266 20.06 -5.45 12.24
C ASP A 266 19.25 -4.38 11.47
N GLU A 267 18.71 -4.75 10.31
CA GLU A 267 17.68 -4.00 9.61
C GLU A 267 16.29 -4.50 9.98
N TYR A 268 15.30 -3.60 9.95
CA TYR A 268 13.90 -3.95 10.14
C TYR A 268 13.47 -4.99 9.10
N VAL A 269 12.68 -5.96 9.55
CA VAL A 269 12.05 -6.95 8.69
C VAL A 269 10.56 -6.84 8.91
N ALA A 270 9.79 -6.53 7.86
CA ALA A 270 8.34 -6.45 7.96
C ALA A 270 7.76 -7.79 8.48
N PRO A 271 6.87 -7.77 9.48
CA PRO A 271 6.20 -8.98 9.93
C PRO A 271 5.37 -9.56 8.79
N GLN A 272 5.30 -10.88 8.73
CA GLN A 272 4.39 -11.54 7.80
C GLN A 272 2.96 -11.19 8.25
N PRO A 273 2.20 -10.44 7.45
CA PRO A 273 0.89 -10.01 7.84
C PRO A 273 -0.04 -11.22 7.86
N LYS A 274 -0.84 -11.28 8.90
CA LYS A 274 -1.72 -12.39 9.17
C LYS A 274 -3.10 -12.05 8.63
N PHE A 275 -3.27 -12.31 7.34
CA PHE A 275 -4.59 -12.25 6.73
C PHE A 275 -4.92 -13.51 5.94
N ASP A 276 -6.21 -13.78 5.90
CA ASP A 276 -6.77 -14.91 5.15
C ASP A 276 -7.64 -14.37 4.02
N ILE A 277 -7.50 -14.97 2.83
CA ILE A 277 -8.45 -14.78 1.73
C ILE A 277 -9.58 -15.78 1.96
N LEU A 278 -10.76 -15.27 2.30
CA LEU A 278 -11.89 -16.12 2.74
C LEU A 278 -12.75 -16.60 1.57
N ASN A 279 -13.07 -15.69 0.66
CA ASN A 279 -13.95 -15.96 -0.46
C ASN A 279 -13.36 -15.32 -1.73
N VAL A 280 -13.43 -16.01 -2.86
CA VAL A 280 -13.06 -15.49 -4.18
C VAL A 280 -14.13 -15.94 -5.16
N ASP A 281 -14.87 -14.99 -5.71
CA ASP A 281 -15.93 -15.26 -6.68
C ASP A 281 -15.69 -14.50 -7.97
N THR A 282 -16.18 -15.07 -9.07
CA THR A 282 -16.28 -14.35 -10.34
C THR A 282 -17.57 -14.68 -11.07
N ARG A 283 -18.07 -13.73 -11.87
CA ARG A 283 -19.19 -13.94 -12.77
C ARG A 283 -19.06 -13.09 -14.02
N VAL A 284 -19.56 -13.59 -15.14
CA VAL A 284 -19.72 -12.80 -16.36
C VAL A 284 -20.88 -11.83 -16.17
N THR A 285 -20.64 -10.53 -16.36
CA THR A 285 -21.69 -9.50 -16.30
C THR A 285 -22.09 -9.00 -17.67
N GLU A 286 -21.19 -9.06 -18.65
CA GLU A 286 -21.45 -8.72 -20.05
C GLU A 286 -20.58 -9.58 -20.97
N SER A 287 -21.05 -9.82 -22.20
CA SER A 287 -20.28 -10.55 -23.21
C SER A 287 -20.63 -10.11 -24.63
N ASN A 288 -19.69 -10.33 -25.55
CA ASN A 288 -19.89 -10.28 -26.99
C ASN A 288 -18.91 -11.25 -27.69
N ASP A 289 -18.84 -11.19 -29.02
CA ASP A 289 -18.00 -12.08 -29.85
C ASP A 289 -16.50 -11.76 -29.83
N VAL A 290 -16.08 -10.74 -29.06
CA VAL A 290 -14.67 -10.31 -28.92
C VAL A 290 -14.18 -10.48 -27.48
N TRP A 291 -15.01 -10.18 -26.47
CA TRP A 291 -14.61 -10.19 -25.07
C TRP A 291 -15.78 -10.48 -24.14
N TRP A 292 -15.45 -10.98 -22.93
CA TRP A 292 -16.39 -11.10 -21.82
C TRP A 292 -15.90 -10.25 -20.63
N LYS A 293 -16.82 -9.52 -19.98
CA LYS A 293 -16.57 -8.76 -18.76
C LYS A 293 -16.85 -9.65 -17.57
N TYR A 294 -15.79 -9.96 -16.82
CA TYR A 294 -15.85 -10.70 -15.57
C TYR A 294 -15.87 -9.72 -14.41
N ALA A 295 -16.94 -9.73 -13.61
CA ALA A 295 -16.88 -9.17 -12.26
C ALA A 295 -16.16 -10.17 -11.36
N TRP A 296 -15.29 -9.67 -10.50
CA TRP A 296 -14.64 -10.48 -9.48
C TRP A 296 -14.85 -9.82 -8.12
N GLN A 297 -14.86 -10.63 -7.08
CA GLN A 297 -14.81 -10.17 -5.70
C GLN A 297 -13.97 -11.12 -4.86
N PHE A 298 -13.34 -10.58 -3.82
CA PHE A 298 -12.77 -11.41 -2.78
C PHE A 298 -12.80 -10.72 -1.42
N THR A 299 -12.87 -11.53 -0.36
CA THR A 299 -12.90 -11.03 1.02
C THR A 299 -11.59 -11.36 1.70
N VAL A 300 -10.98 -10.34 2.32
CA VAL A 300 -9.78 -10.47 3.13
C VAL A 300 -10.12 -10.21 4.58
N LYS A 301 -9.64 -11.09 5.45
CA LYS A 301 -9.70 -10.94 6.91
C LYS A 301 -8.35 -10.60 7.46
N ASN A 302 -8.18 -9.38 7.97
CA ASN A 302 -7.00 -9.00 8.72
C ASN A 302 -7.17 -9.44 10.18
N SER A 303 -6.30 -10.34 10.64
CA SER A 303 -6.30 -10.85 12.01
C SER A 303 -5.26 -10.17 12.92
N ASP A 304 -4.50 -9.22 12.37
CA ASP A 304 -3.57 -8.40 13.14
C ASP A 304 -4.25 -7.12 13.63
N SER A 305 -3.71 -6.53 14.70
CA SER A 305 -4.18 -5.24 15.23
C SER A 305 -3.82 -4.07 14.33
N GLU A 306 -2.74 -4.20 13.57
CA GLU A 306 -2.30 -3.21 12.61
C GLU A 306 -3.02 -3.36 11.28
N SER A 307 -3.23 -2.26 10.59
CA SER A 307 -3.79 -2.27 9.24
C SER A 307 -2.80 -2.85 8.23
N ILE A 308 -3.33 -3.47 7.18
CA ILE A 308 -2.52 -3.99 6.07
C ILE A 308 -2.82 -3.24 4.78
N VAL A 309 -1.78 -3.00 4.01
CA VAL A 309 -1.84 -2.57 2.61
C VAL A 309 -1.12 -3.62 1.77
N PHE A 310 -1.73 -4.05 0.67
CA PHE A 310 -1.12 -5.02 -0.24
C PHE A 310 -1.61 -4.80 -1.67
N SER A 311 -0.97 -5.49 -2.62
CA SER A 311 -1.44 -5.59 -4.00
C SER A 311 -1.94 -7.01 -4.25
N ALA A 312 -2.92 -7.16 -5.13
CA ALA A 312 -3.47 -8.45 -5.51
C ALA A 312 -3.49 -8.62 -7.02
N THR A 313 -3.11 -9.81 -7.47
CA THR A 313 -3.32 -10.30 -8.83
C THR A 313 -4.46 -11.31 -8.80
N ILE A 314 -5.54 -10.97 -9.48
CA ILE A 314 -6.70 -11.81 -9.74
C ILE A 314 -6.37 -12.61 -10.99
N GLU A 315 -6.17 -13.92 -10.86
CA GLU A 315 -5.86 -14.81 -11.97
C GLU A 315 -7.14 -15.53 -12.43
N PHE A 316 -7.48 -15.39 -13.71
CA PHE A 316 -8.56 -16.13 -14.34
C PHE A 316 -7.99 -17.40 -14.96
N LEU A 317 -8.39 -18.55 -14.46
CA LEU A 317 -7.79 -19.83 -14.83
C LEU A 317 -8.75 -20.67 -15.66
N ASP A 318 -8.19 -21.49 -16.55
CA ASP A 318 -8.95 -22.54 -17.23
C ASP A 318 -9.24 -23.74 -16.31
N LYS A 319 -9.94 -24.74 -16.85
CA LYS A 319 -10.30 -25.98 -16.14
C LYS A 319 -9.09 -26.80 -15.67
N ASP A 320 -7.94 -26.61 -16.30
CA ASP A 320 -6.71 -27.34 -16.04
C ASP A 320 -5.78 -26.55 -15.09
N GLY A 321 -6.17 -25.31 -14.73
CA GLY A 321 -5.47 -24.44 -13.79
C GLY A 321 -4.48 -23.48 -14.43
N PHE A 322 -4.46 -23.34 -15.76
CA PHE A 322 -3.58 -22.39 -16.44
C PHE A 322 -4.19 -20.98 -16.46
N VAL A 323 -3.33 -19.98 -16.24
CA VAL A 323 -3.72 -18.56 -16.30
C VAL A 323 -4.09 -18.17 -17.73
N ILE A 324 -5.34 -17.78 -17.93
CA ILE A 324 -5.86 -17.22 -19.18
C ILE A 324 -5.59 -15.72 -19.24
N ASP A 325 -5.88 -15.03 -18.14
CA ASP A 325 -5.76 -13.58 -18.01
C ASP A 325 -5.59 -13.20 -16.54
N THR A 326 -5.20 -11.95 -16.29
CA THR A 326 -5.00 -11.41 -14.95
C THR A 326 -5.55 -10.00 -14.83
N ASP A 327 -6.11 -9.68 -13.68
CA ASP A 327 -6.35 -8.30 -13.26
C ASP A 327 -5.50 -7.99 -12.04
N CYS A 328 -5.00 -6.76 -11.94
CA CYS A 328 -4.16 -6.32 -10.84
C CYS A 328 -4.81 -5.15 -10.12
N GLU A 329 -4.87 -5.26 -8.80
CA GLU A 329 -5.27 -4.19 -7.90
C GLU A 329 -4.16 -3.85 -6.92
N TYR A 330 -4.03 -2.56 -6.65
CA TYR A 330 -2.97 -1.99 -5.84
C TYR A 330 -3.56 -1.20 -4.68
N ASN A 331 -2.77 -1.04 -3.61
CA ASN A 331 -3.18 -0.31 -2.39
C ASN A 331 -4.46 -0.87 -1.74
N LEU A 332 -4.64 -2.20 -1.77
CA LEU A 332 -5.75 -2.83 -1.09
C LEU A 332 -5.56 -2.74 0.42
N TYR A 333 -6.42 -1.97 1.05
CA TYR A 333 -6.34 -1.63 2.47
C TYR A 333 -7.36 -2.40 3.28
N VAL A 334 -6.91 -3.06 4.36
CA VAL A 334 -7.78 -3.71 5.34
C VAL A 334 -7.38 -3.26 6.73
N PRO A 335 -8.24 -2.55 7.47
CA PRO A 335 -7.94 -2.14 8.83
C PRO A 335 -7.65 -3.35 9.73
N GLY A 336 -6.88 -3.12 10.81
CA GLY A 336 -6.62 -4.12 11.83
C GLY A 336 -7.90 -4.73 12.40
N ASN A 337 -7.91 -6.04 12.59
CA ASN A 337 -9.04 -6.83 13.10
C ASN A 337 -10.35 -6.65 12.31
N LYS A 338 -10.28 -6.31 11.02
CA LYS A 338 -11.45 -6.15 10.14
C LYS A 338 -11.42 -7.11 8.96
N GLU A 339 -12.61 -7.29 8.39
CA GLU A 339 -12.80 -7.95 7.10
C GLU A 339 -13.20 -6.89 6.07
N LYS A 340 -12.62 -6.96 4.87
CA LYS A 340 -13.00 -6.11 3.74
C LYS A 340 -13.21 -6.95 2.49
N THR A 341 -14.26 -6.63 1.74
CA THR A 341 -14.54 -7.24 0.44
C THR A 341 -14.13 -6.28 -0.66
N PHE A 342 -13.21 -6.73 -1.50
CA PHE A 342 -12.79 -6.04 -2.70
C PHE A 342 -13.59 -6.54 -3.88
N ARG A 343 -13.87 -5.63 -4.82
CA ARG A 343 -14.62 -5.93 -6.03
C ARG A 343 -13.99 -5.19 -7.19
N GLY A 344 -14.04 -5.79 -8.36
CA GLY A 344 -13.62 -5.14 -9.58
C GLY A 344 -14.04 -5.93 -10.80
N TYR A 345 -13.45 -5.59 -11.93
CA TYR A 345 -13.83 -6.18 -13.21
C TYR A 345 -12.62 -6.33 -14.12
N ALA A 346 -12.61 -7.42 -14.89
CA ALA A 346 -11.65 -7.69 -15.95
C ALA A 346 -12.37 -7.85 -17.30
N LEU A 347 -11.78 -7.33 -18.36
CA LEU A 347 -12.19 -7.62 -19.73
C LEU A 347 -11.26 -8.67 -20.32
N ILE A 348 -11.77 -9.86 -20.55
CA ILE A 348 -11.00 -10.99 -21.07
C ILE A 348 -11.39 -11.20 -22.54
N ASN A 349 -10.40 -11.26 -23.42
CA ASN A 349 -10.63 -11.47 -24.85
C ASN A 349 -10.96 -12.93 -25.17
N ILE A 350 -11.80 -13.14 -26.19
CA ILE A 350 -12.03 -14.44 -26.82
C ILE A 350 -10.75 -14.83 -27.61
N PRO A 351 -10.33 -16.11 -27.60
CA PRO A 351 -11.04 -17.27 -27.06
C PRO A 351 -10.75 -17.57 -25.58
N GLY A 352 -9.95 -16.74 -24.89
CA GLY A 352 -9.60 -16.95 -23.49
C GLY A 352 -10.83 -16.90 -22.57
N ALA A 353 -11.67 -15.88 -22.75
CA ALA A 353 -12.88 -15.67 -21.95
C ALA A 353 -13.75 -16.92 -21.83
N THR A 354 -14.03 -17.62 -22.94
CA THR A 354 -14.92 -18.80 -22.93
C THR A 354 -14.35 -20.01 -22.20
N LYS A 355 -13.06 -19.97 -21.82
CA LYS A 355 -12.35 -21.06 -21.14
C LYS A 355 -12.19 -20.85 -19.64
N VAL A 356 -12.52 -19.66 -19.13
CA VAL A 356 -12.39 -19.36 -17.69
C VAL A 356 -13.32 -20.28 -16.90
N ALA A 357 -12.73 -21.07 -16.01
CA ALA A 357 -13.43 -22.03 -15.17
C ALA A 357 -13.38 -21.68 -13.69
N GLN A 358 -12.33 -21.00 -13.25
CA GLN A 358 -12.09 -20.63 -11.86
C GLN A 358 -11.30 -19.33 -11.76
N VAL A 359 -11.28 -18.73 -10.56
CA VAL A 359 -10.51 -17.52 -10.25
C VAL A 359 -9.69 -17.75 -9.00
N SER A 360 -8.47 -17.24 -8.96
CA SER A 360 -7.62 -17.24 -7.77
C SER A 360 -7.04 -15.85 -7.52
N VAL A 361 -6.62 -15.60 -6.29
CA VAL A 361 -5.99 -14.33 -5.90
C VAL A 361 -4.60 -14.62 -5.37
N LYS A 362 -3.60 -13.98 -5.96
CA LYS A 362 -2.23 -13.93 -5.44
C LYS A 362 -1.98 -12.55 -4.86
N THR A 363 -1.48 -12.48 -3.65
CA THR A 363 -1.12 -11.21 -3.02
C THR A 363 0.38 -10.99 -3.09
N ARG A 364 0.75 -9.73 -3.26
CA ARG A 364 2.12 -9.26 -3.14
C ARG A 364 2.13 -8.06 -2.22
N GLN A 365 3.18 -7.97 -1.44
CA GLN A 365 3.44 -6.85 -0.55
C GLN A 365 4.67 -6.10 -1.03
#